data_AF-A0A350WXC6-F1
#
_entry.id   AF-A0A350WXC6-F1
#
_cell.length_a   1.000
_cell.length_b   1.000
_cell.length_c   1.000
_cell.angle_alpha   90.00
_cell.angle_beta   90.00
_cell.angle_gamma   90.00
#
_symmetry.space_group_name_H-M   'P 1'
#
loop_
_entity.id
_entity.type
_entity.pdbx_description
1 polymer ?
#
loop_
_entity_poly.entity_id
_entity_poly.type
_entity_poly.pdbx_seq_one_letter_code
_entity_poly.pdbx_strand_id
1 'polypeptide(L)'
;MNNKTTGIIATIAAVVLCACPGLFMCFFGSTSLMASMAPGADIDVMGSNDPASAATMGFVMLCMSFIFIAIPFAVGFFTLRKKPDVIASDEPLPPTS
;
A
#
# COMPACT_ATOMS: atom_id res chain seq x y z
N MET A 1 13.62 -4.86 21.12
CA MET A 1 13.23 -3.68 20.32
C MET A 1 12.07 -2.99 21.02
N ASN A 2 12.14 -1.67 21.19
CA ASN A 2 11.07 -0.89 21.80
C ASN A 2 9.81 -0.97 20.91
N ASN A 3 8.66 -1.20 21.52
CA ASN A 3 7.34 -1.35 20.89
C ASN A 3 6.98 -0.15 19.97
N LYS A 4 7.44 1.07 20.30
CA LYS A 4 7.32 2.22 19.39
C LYS A 4 8.15 2.07 18.12
N THR A 5 9.39 1.60 18.24
CA THR A 5 10.32 1.46 17.11
C THR A 5 9.85 0.37 16.15
N THR A 6 9.31 -0.75 16.67
CA THR A 6 8.75 -1.84 15.85
C THR A 6 7.56 -1.36 15.01
N GLY A 7 6.66 -0.55 15.58
CA GLY A 7 5.52 0.01 14.85
C GLY A 7 5.96 0.88 13.67
N ILE A 8 6.91 1.79 13.91
CA ILE A 8 7.46 2.68 12.87
C ILE A 8 8.13 1.88 11.75
N ILE A 9 8.95 0.88 12.09
CA ILE A 9 9.62 0.03 11.10
C ILE A 9 8.59 -0.72 10.25
N ALA A 10 7.54 -1.27 10.86
CA ALA A 10 6.49 -1.98 10.15
C ALA A 10 5.76 -1.06 9.14
N THR A 11 5.46 0.18 9.52
CA THR A 11 4.80 1.14 8.61
C THR A 11 5.72 1.57 7.47
N ILE A 12 7.01 1.83 7.75
CA ILE A 12 7.99 2.18 6.71
C ILE A 12 8.17 1.01 5.74
N ALA A 13 8.32 -0.22 6.25
CA ALA A 13 8.43 -1.41 5.41
C ALA A 13 7.19 -1.59 4.53
N ALA A 14 6.00 -1.41 5.09
CA ALA A 14 4.75 -1.48 4.32
C ALA A 14 4.65 -0.38 3.25
N VAL A 15 5.09 0.85 3.54
CA VAL A 15 5.09 1.94 2.55
C VAL A 15 6.08 1.65 1.42
N VAL A 16 7.30 1.22 1.73
CA VAL A 16 8.34 0.95 0.73
C VAL A 16 8.00 -0.27 -0.14
N LEU A 17 7.57 -1.37 0.48
CA LEU A 17 7.26 -2.61 -0.23
C LEU A 17 5.91 -2.57 -0.95
N CYS A 18 5.00 -1.70 -0.52
CA CYS A 18 3.61 -1.75 -0.97
C CYS A 18 3.10 -0.44 -1.57
N ALA A 19 3.20 0.69 -0.86
CA ALA A 19 2.71 1.97 -1.37
C ALA A 19 3.52 2.47 -2.57
N CYS A 20 4.85 2.35 -2.52
CA CYS A 20 5.74 2.85 -3.57
C CYS A 20 5.53 2.14 -4.93
N PRO A 21 5.58 0.80 -5.01
CA PRO A 21 5.24 0.09 -6.25
C PRO A 21 3.76 0.24 -6.61
N GLY A 22 2.86 0.29 -5.62
CA GLY A 22 1.43 0.51 -5.84
C GLY A 22 1.15 1.85 -6.52
N LEU A 23 1.77 2.94 -6.08
CA LEU A 23 1.59 4.26 -6.68
C LEU A 23 2.06 4.27 -8.14
N PHE A 24 3.21 3.64 -8.41
CA PHE A 24 3.76 3.54 -9.77
C PHE A 24 2.83 2.74 -10.69
N MET A 25 2.29 1.61 -10.21
CA MET A 25 1.29 0.82 -10.93
C MET A 25 -0.03 1.58 -11.15
N CYS A 26 -0.42 2.45 -10.21
CA CYS A 26 -1.62 3.28 -10.36
C CYS A 26 -1.48 4.30 -11.49
N PHE A 27 -0.34 5.01 -11.57
CA PHE A 27 -0.05 5.93 -12.67
C PHE A 27 0.06 5.19 -14.00
N PHE A 28 0.81 4.08 -14.03
CA PHE A 28 0.95 3.29 -15.26
C PHE A 28 -0.39 2.71 -15.75
N GLY A 29 -1.18 2.12 -14.85
CA GLY A 29 -2.49 1.56 -15.16
C GLY A 29 -3.48 2.61 -15.66
N SER A 30 -3.50 3.79 -15.04
CA SER A 30 -4.35 4.90 -15.49
C SER A 30 -3.92 5.45 -16.85
N THR A 31 -2.62 5.57 -17.13
CA THR A 31 -2.13 5.97 -18.46
C THR A 31 -2.48 4.94 -19.53
N SER A 32 -2.36 3.63 -19.26
CA SER A 32 -2.75 2.59 -20.21
C SER A 32 -4.25 2.59 -20.50
N LEU A 33 -5.08 2.87 -19.48
CA LEU A 33 -6.53 2.96 -19.63
C LEU A 33 -6.97 4.23 -20.37
N MET A 34 -6.22 5.33 -20.22
CA MET A 34 -6.43 6.53 -21.03
C MET A 34 -5.99 6.32 -22.48
N ALA A 35 -4.86 5.63 -22.68
CA ALA A 35 -4.31 5.34 -24.00
C ALA A 35 -5.19 4.39 -24.82
N SER A 36 -5.90 3.46 -24.18
CA SER A 36 -6.86 2.57 -24.87
C SER A 36 -8.07 3.30 -25.46
N MET A 37 -8.36 4.52 -25.00
CA MET A 37 -9.44 5.36 -25.50
C MET A 37 -8.97 6.31 -26.64
N ALA A 38 -7.67 6.34 -26.96
CA ALA A 38 -7.12 7.20 -27.99
C ALA A 38 -7.29 6.56 -29.38
N PRO A 39 -8.02 7.20 -30.32
CA PRO A 39 -8.20 6.67 -31.66
C PRO A 39 -6.88 6.70 -32.44
N GLY A 40 -6.47 5.54 -32.98
CA GLY A 40 -5.24 5.38 -33.77
C GLY A 40 -3.98 5.13 -32.95
N ALA A 41 -4.09 4.83 -31.65
CA ALA A 41 -2.96 4.42 -30.83
C ALA A 41 -2.64 2.93 -31.04
N ASP A 42 -1.46 2.61 -31.58
CA ASP A 42 -0.93 1.25 -31.62
C ASP A 42 -0.41 0.87 -30.21
N ILE A 43 -1.32 0.41 -29.35
CA ILE A 43 -0.96 -0.09 -28.02
C ILE A 43 -0.74 -1.60 -28.11
N ASP A 44 0.51 -2.01 -28.21
CA ASP A 44 0.90 -3.41 -28.17
C ASP A 44 0.93 -3.91 -26.71
N VAL A 45 -0.08 -4.70 -26.35
CA VAL A 45 -0.12 -5.44 -25.09
C VAL A 45 0.10 -6.92 -25.38
N MET A 46 1.31 -7.42 -25.10
CA MET A 46 1.65 -8.84 -25.25
C MET A 46 1.42 -9.40 -26.68
N GLY A 47 1.65 -8.59 -27.72
CA GLY A 47 1.45 -8.96 -29.12
C GLY A 47 0.04 -8.70 -29.65
N SER A 48 -0.86 -8.11 -28.84
CA SER A 48 -2.22 -7.73 -29.24
C SER A 48 -2.33 -6.21 -29.33
N ASN A 49 -2.75 -5.72 -30.49
CA ASN A 49 -3.03 -4.30 -30.75
C ASN A 49 -4.51 -3.94 -30.53
N ASP A 50 -5.28 -4.82 -29.88
CA ASP A 50 -6.68 -4.55 -29.59
C ASP A 50 -6.79 -3.54 -28.42
N PRO A 51 -7.58 -2.47 -28.56
CA PRO A 51 -7.76 -1.48 -27.50
C PRO A 51 -8.38 -2.10 -26.23
N ALA A 52 -9.12 -3.20 -26.36
CA ALA A 52 -9.63 -3.98 -25.23
C ALA A 52 -8.51 -4.62 -24.39
N SER A 53 -7.40 -5.03 -25.01
CA SER A 53 -6.22 -5.60 -24.32
C SER A 53 -5.50 -4.54 -23.48
N ALA A 54 -5.38 -3.32 -24.02
CA ALA A 54 -4.85 -2.17 -23.29
C ALA A 54 -5.74 -1.76 -22.10
N ALA A 55 -7.06 -1.72 -22.30
CA ALA A 55 -8.02 -1.39 -21.25
C ALA A 55 -8.02 -2.43 -20.12
N THR A 56 -8.00 -3.72 -20.44
CA THR A 56 -7.97 -4.80 -19.46
C THR A 56 -6.68 -4.81 -18.65
N MET A 57 -5.51 -4.66 -19.29
CA MET A 57 -4.22 -4.54 -18.60
C MET A 57 -4.21 -3.33 -17.65
N GLY A 58 -4.66 -2.17 -18.13
CA GLY A 58 -4.76 -0.95 -17.31
C GLY A 58 -5.67 -1.15 -16.09
N PHE A 59 -6.84 -1.77 -16.29
CA PHE A 59 -7.81 -1.99 -15.22
C PHE A 59 -7.30 -2.97 -14.16
N VAL A 60 -6.68 -4.08 -14.56
CA VAL A 60 -6.09 -5.06 -13.63
C VAL A 60 -4.98 -4.42 -12.80
N MET A 61 -4.07 -3.66 -13.44
CA MET A 61 -2.99 -2.95 -12.75
C MET A 61 -3.53 -1.92 -11.75
N LEU A 62 -4.59 -1.18 -12.13
CA LEU A 62 -5.23 -0.22 -11.24
C LEU A 62 -5.85 -0.91 -10.02
N CYS A 63 -6.58 -2.01 -10.22
CA CYS A 63 -7.15 -2.80 -9.12
C CYS A 63 -6.08 -3.34 -8.17
N MET A 64 -4.98 -3.90 -8.70
CA MET A 64 -3.86 -4.34 -7.87
C MET A 64 -3.25 -3.17 -7.08
N SER A 65 -3.09 -2.00 -7.71
CA SER A 65 -2.53 -0.83 -7.03
C SER A 65 -3.35 -0.40 -5.80
N PHE A 66 -4.68 -0.47 -5.87
CA PHE A 66 -5.54 -0.15 -4.73
C PHE A 66 -5.38 -1.14 -3.58
N ILE A 67 -5.23 -2.43 -3.88
CA ILE A 67 -4.97 -3.46 -2.87
C ILE A 67 -3.63 -3.19 -2.18
N PHE A 68 -2.59 -2.88 -2.96
CA PHE A 68 -1.28 -2.53 -2.45
C PHE A 68 -1.30 -1.25 -1.59
N ILE A 69 -2.08 -0.23 -1.96
CA ILE A 69 -2.24 0.99 -1.15
C ILE A 69 -3.03 0.73 0.14
N ALA A 70 -4.00 -0.20 0.12
CA ALA A 70 -4.80 -0.52 1.31
C ALA A 70 -3.98 -1.17 2.44
N ILE A 71 -2.94 -1.94 2.10
CA ILE A 71 -2.07 -2.63 3.06
C ILE A 71 -1.36 -1.67 4.04
N PRO A 72 -0.60 -0.64 3.61
CA PRO A 72 0.05 0.31 4.52
C PRO A 72 -0.95 1.12 5.33
N PHE A 73 -2.16 1.39 4.79
CA PHE A 73 -3.26 1.96 5.56
C PHE A 73 -3.70 1.04 6.71
N ALA A 74 -3.88 -0.24 6.44
CA ALA A 74 -4.21 -1.24 7.46
C ALA A 74 -3.09 -1.36 8.51
N VAL A 75 -1.83 -1.48 8.06
CA VAL A 75 -0.66 -1.55 8.95
C VAL A 75 -0.57 -0.31 9.84
N GLY A 76 -0.70 0.89 9.27
CA GLY A 76 -0.73 2.15 10.01
C GLY A 76 -1.87 2.19 11.04
N PHE A 77 -3.07 1.79 10.64
CA PHE A 77 -4.22 1.75 11.55
C PHE A 77 -4.01 0.77 12.72
N PHE A 78 -3.53 -0.44 12.46
CA PHE A 78 -3.26 -1.44 13.49
C PHE A 78 -2.06 -1.08 14.38
N THR A 79 -1.04 -0.42 13.83
CA THR A 79 0.13 0.04 14.63
C THR A 79 -0.20 1.26 15.47
N LEU A 80 -0.95 2.24 14.98
CA LEU A 80 -1.36 3.41 15.77
C LEU A 80 -2.43 3.07 16.84
N ARG A 81 -3.29 2.06 16.61
CA ARG A 81 -4.31 1.67 17.60
C ARG A 81 -3.80 0.79 18.74
N LYS A 82 -2.64 0.15 18.60
CA LYS A 82 -2.01 -0.57 19.71
C LYS A 82 -1.43 0.45 20.68
N LYS A 83 -2.17 0.74 21.76
CA LYS A 83 -1.59 1.39 22.93
C LYS A 83 -0.40 0.53 23.38
N PRO A 84 0.78 1.12 23.69
CA PRO A 84 1.87 0.35 24.24
C PRO A 84 1.36 -0.35 25.49
N ASP A 85 1.47 -1.68 25.54
CA ASP A 85 1.24 -2.43 26.76
C ASP A 85 2.05 -1.74 27.85
N VAL A 86 1.33 -1.25 28.87
CA VAL A 86 1.94 -0.74 30.09
C VAL A 86 2.66 -1.94 30.65
N ILE A 87 3.98 -1.98 30.51
CA ILE A 87 4.81 -2.87 31.30
C ILE A 87 4.46 -2.49 32.73
N ALA A 88 3.66 -3.32 33.40
CA ALA A 88 3.34 -3.14 34.79
C ALA A 88 4.70 -3.06 35.49
N SER A 89 5.04 -1.88 36.00
CA SER A 89 6.21 -1.76 36.86
C SER A 89 5.86 -2.59 38.09
N ASP A 90 6.49 -3.75 38.25
CA ASP A 90 6.52 -4.54 39.48
C ASP A 90 7.29 -3.78 40.59
N GLU A 91 7.12 -2.46 40.66
CA GLU A 91 7.74 -1.61 41.66
C GLU A 91 6.75 -1.48 42.84
N PRO A 92 7.11 -1.99 44.04
CA PRO A 92 6.25 -1.90 45.20
C PRO A 92 5.96 -0.42 45.51
N LEU A 93 4.69 -0.04 45.48
CA LEU A 93 4.27 1.30 45.89
C LEU A 93 4.68 1.52 47.35
N PRO A 94 5.36 2.64 47.69
CA PRO A 94 5.69 2.93 49.08
C PRO A 94 4.40 3.14 49.88
N PRO A 95 4.33 2.68 51.14
CA PRO A 95 3.14 2.85 51.96
C PRO A 95 2.88 4.34 52.17
N THR A 96 1.69 4.80 51.77
CA THR A 96 1.20 6.13 52.12
C THR A 96 0.97 6.18 53.62
N SER A 97 1.70 7.08 54.29
CA SER A 97 1.56 7.38 55.72
C SER A 97 0.18 7.93 56.07
#